data_AF-A0A848N501-F1
#
_entry.id   AF-A0A848N501-F1
#
_cell.length_a   1.000
_cell.length_b   1.000
_cell.length_c   1.000
_cell.angle_alpha   90.00
_cell.angle_beta   90.00
_cell.angle_gamma   90.00
#
_symmetry.space_group_name_H-M   'P 1'
#
loop_
_entity.id
_entity.type
_entity.pdbx_description
1 polymer ?
#
loop_
_entity_poly.entity_id
_entity_poly.type
_entity_poly.pdbx_seq_one_letter_code
_entity_poly.pdbx_strand_id
1 'polypeptide(L)'
;MAIALVSSQLLTSLPVSAAILSVEDSSIPDTSEIAEEQPTQPEGNEALPEGNEQEVEEQPVEEQPTIPDEPPKEPEPPKDTPKETPEEQPELVPETERPKEEPVKEEPIIKEDTPATPKPDVQVNPVNQTNEMPSVPQTMEEVRVPGLTEQTPSESSESSSFKVTPVKETWDFIQEIGEEAREIGLKEDLYASVMIAQAILESGSGQSQLSQDPYFNLYGIKGSYNGNSVTFKTQEDDGSGTLYSIDSAFRQYENYEESLKDYARLMKDGLTHDQDFYRGSWKSETETYEDATAYLTGRYATDTQYADKLNALIEAYALTSYDQARAELPEGSEEFIYPVQHAVVSSPFGPRGGEFHRGVDFAAPVGTPIFASQAGVVIRSEVHSSWGNYIAITHENGLTTLYAHNNQNLVTVGQTVAQGEIIASVGSTGNSTGPHLHFEVNGSPSLAQDQLIDPMQVLTKE
;
A
#
# COMPACT_ATOMS: atom_id res chain seq x y z
N MET A 1 33.11 -37.33 20.36
CA MET A 1 32.83 -35.89 20.43
C MET A 1 31.89 -35.55 19.30
N ALA A 2 30.59 -35.53 19.58
CA ALA A 2 29.55 -35.05 18.68
C ALA A 2 28.80 -33.98 19.49
N ILE A 3 28.95 -32.72 19.09
CA ILE A 3 28.29 -31.59 19.74
C ILE A 3 26.97 -31.40 19.01
N ALA A 4 25.88 -31.69 19.72
CA ALA A 4 24.52 -31.44 19.25
C ALA A 4 24.26 -29.94 19.30
N LEU A 5 24.00 -29.34 18.15
CA LEU A 5 23.43 -28.00 18.01
C LEU A 5 21.95 -28.09 18.40
N VAL A 6 21.63 -27.58 19.59
CA VAL A 6 20.25 -27.31 19.98
C VAL A 6 19.89 -25.94 19.41
N SER A 7 19.14 -25.94 18.31
CA SER A 7 18.53 -24.74 17.76
C SER A 7 17.37 -24.35 18.68
N SER A 8 17.56 -23.31 19.49
CA SER A 8 16.49 -22.70 20.27
C SER A 8 15.72 -21.76 19.33
N GLN A 9 14.62 -22.26 18.77
CA GLN A 9 13.56 -21.42 18.21
C GLN A 9 12.57 -21.19 19.34
N LEU A 10 12.63 -20.03 19.99
CA LEU A 10 11.50 -19.57 20.81
C LEU A 10 10.39 -19.15 19.85
N LEU A 11 9.38 -20.00 19.73
CA LEU A 11 8.10 -19.64 19.12
C LEU A 11 7.36 -18.76 20.14
N THR A 12 7.27 -17.46 19.91
CA THR A 12 6.37 -16.59 20.66
C THR A 12 4.98 -16.68 20.01
N SER A 13 4.21 -17.69 20.38
CA SER A 13 2.76 -17.67 20.10
C SER A 13 2.17 -16.51 20.89
N LEU A 14 1.58 -15.53 20.21
CA LEU A 14 0.91 -14.41 20.83
C LEU A 14 -0.42 -14.89 21.44
N PRO A 15 -0.64 -14.79 22.77
CA PRO A 15 -1.98 -14.81 23.31
C PRO A 15 -2.58 -13.41 23.13
N VAL A 16 -3.63 -13.30 22.31
CA VAL A 16 -4.44 -12.08 22.21
C VAL A 16 -5.21 -11.92 23.51
N SER A 17 -4.64 -11.21 24.49
CA SER A 17 -5.37 -10.78 25.68
C SER A 17 -6.21 -9.56 25.34
N ALA A 18 -7.31 -9.77 24.60
CA ALA A 18 -8.30 -8.73 24.32
C ALA A 18 -9.45 -8.79 25.34
N ALA A 19 -9.77 -7.61 25.86
CA ALA A 19 -10.74 -7.31 26.90
C ALA A 19 -12.13 -7.93 26.71
N ILE A 20 -12.71 -8.39 27.82
CA ILE A 20 -14.10 -8.83 27.91
C ILE A 20 -15.00 -7.60 27.89
N LEU A 21 -15.58 -7.27 26.74
CA LEU A 21 -16.74 -6.38 26.66
C LEU A 21 -18.01 -7.20 26.93
N SER A 22 -18.61 -7.02 28.10
CA SER A 22 -19.96 -7.52 28.39
C SER A 22 -20.95 -6.36 28.28
N VAL A 23 -21.83 -6.37 27.28
CA VAL A 23 -23.13 -5.70 27.41
C VAL A 23 -24.20 -6.39 26.56
N GLU A 24 -25.24 -6.87 27.26
CA GLU A 24 -26.58 -7.09 26.70
C GLU A 24 -27.23 -5.72 26.48
N ASP A 25 -27.67 -5.44 25.26
CA ASP A 25 -28.38 -4.22 24.89
C ASP A 25 -29.86 -4.30 25.32
N SER A 26 -30.27 -3.41 26.21
CA SER A 26 -31.68 -2.99 26.32
C SER A 26 -31.81 -1.66 27.05
N SER A 27 -31.99 -0.56 26.30
CA SER A 27 -32.92 0.51 26.70
C SER A 27 -33.10 1.57 25.61
N ILE A 28 -34.22 1.43 24.90
CA ILE A 28 -34.89 2.52 24.18
C ILE A 28 -35.55 3.44 25.24
N PRO A 29 -35.39 4.77 25.19
CA PRO A 29 -36.37 5.66 25.81
C PRO A 29 -37.34 6.19 24.76
N ASP A 30 -38.60 5.87 25.00
CA ASP A 30 -39.78 6.38 24.32
C ASP A 30 -40.02 7.85 24.71
N THR A 31 -40.42 8.65 23.73
CA THR A 31 -40.69 10.09 23.84
C THR A 31 -42.08 10.36 24.39
N SER A 32 -42.21 11.24 25.40
CA SER A 32 -43.33 12.19 25.53
C SER A 32 -43.24 13.03 26.81
N GLU A 33 -43.04 14.34 26.69
CA GLU A 33 -43.98 15.37 27.21
C GLU A 33 -43.50 16.79 26.88
N ILE A 34 -44.48 17.67 26.67
CA ILE A 34 -44.42 18.99 26.03
C ILE A 34 -44.74 20.07 27.08
N ALA A 35 -44.24 21.30 26.83
CA ALA A 35 -44.73 22.63 27.30
C ALA A 35 -44.07 23.15 28.61
N GLU A 36 -43.68 24.42 28.80
CA GLU A 36 -44.08 25.73 28.23
C GLU A 36 -42.95 26.80 28.28
N GLU A 37 -42.95 27.71 27.28
CA GLU A 37 -42.77 29.19 27.29
C GLU A 37 -41.86 29.91 28.32
N GLN A 38 -41.13 31.01 28.08
CA GLN A 38 -40.65 31.85 26.95
C GLN A 38 -39.73 32.98 27.55
N PRO A 39 -39.30 34.07 26.88
CA PRO A 39 -37.88 34.40 26.60
C PRO A 39 -37.30 35.60 27.38
N THR A 40 -35.99 35.85 27.29
CA THR A 40 -35.43 37.21 27.38
C THR A 40 -34.27 37.41 26.41
N GLN A 41 -34.27 38.61 25.79
CA GLN A 41 -33.38 39.11 24.75
C GLN A 41 -32.14 39.84 25.30
N PRO A 42 -31.17 40.22 24.44
CA PRO A 42 -29.87 40.79 24.82
C PRO A 42 -29.83 42.34 24.77
N GLU A 43 -28.91 42.92 25.55
CA GLU A 43 -28.42 44.31 25.45
C GLU A 43 -26.89 44.22 25.63
N GLY A 44 -26.01 45.02 25.03
CA GLY A 44 -26.11 46.24 24.23
C GLY A 44 -24.69 46.82 24.07
N ASN A 45 -24.48 47.51 22.94
CA ASN A 45 -23.28 48.21 22.47
C ASN A 45 -22.59 49.18 23.46
N GLU A 46 -21.30 49.47 23.20
CA GLU A 46 -20.72 50.84 23.03
C GLU A 46 -19.24 50.67 22.60
N ALA A 47 -18.82 51.00 21.38
CA ALA A 47 -18.57 52.31 20.74
C ALA A 47 -17.09 52.79 20.84
N LEU A 48 -16.57 53.18 19.67
CA LEU A 48 -15.23 53.67 19.31
C LEU A 48 -14.85 55.00 20.01
N PRO A 49 -13.59 55.48 19.86
CA PRO A 49 -13.42 56.52 18.84
C PRO A 49 -12.15 56.42 17.96
N GLU A 50 -12.20 57.27 16.95
CA GLU A 50 -11.39 57.46 15.74
C GLU A 50 -9.93 57.90 15.96
N GLY A 51 -9.09 57.66 14.93
CA GLY A 51 -7.72 58.16 14.82
C GLY A 51 -7.17 58.01 13.40
N ASN A 52 -7.35 59.08 12.63
CA ASN A 52 -7.02 59.38 11.24
C ASN A 52 -5.52 59.19 10.86
N GLU A 53 -5.21 58.78 9.61
CA GLU A 53 -4.33 59.49 8.65
C GLU A 53 -3.68 58.61 7.54
N GLN A 54 -4.13 58.86 6.31
CA GLN A 54 -3.39 59.08 5.04
C GLN A 54 -2.73 57.93 4.24
N GLU A 55 -3.32 57.72 3.06
CA GLU A 55 -2.76 57.18 1.82
C GLU A 55 -1.59 58.02 1.26
N VAL A 56 -0.62 57.34 0.65
CA VAL A 56 0.11 57.86 -0.53
C VAL A 56 0.27 56.71 -1.53
N GLU A 57 -0.34 56.90 -2.70
CA GLU A 57 -0.14 56.16 -3.95
C GLU A 57 1.28 56.40 -4.52
N GLU A 58 1.93 55.36 -5.05
CA GLU A 58 2.82 55.51 -6.22
C GLU A 58 2.68 54.29 -7.15
N GLN A 59 2.26 54.52 -8.40
CA GLN A 59 2.51 53.67 -9.57
C GLN A 59 3.34 54.49 -10.60
N PRO A 60 3.68 53.94 -11.78
CA PRO A 60 4.92 53.23 -12.09
C PRO A 60 5.80 54.03 -13.09
N VAL A 61 7.05 53.62 -13.31
CA VAL A 61 7.90 54.20 -14.36
C VAL A 61 8.22 53.15 -15.42
N GLU A 62 7.75 53.41 -16.64
CA GLU A 62 8.11 52.75 -17.90
C GLU A 62 9.55 53.12 -18.30
N GLU A 63 10.34 52.14 -18.78
CA GLU A 63 11.43 52.41 -19.73
C GLU A 63 11.63 51.23 -20.72
N GLN A 64 11.45 51.55 -22.00
CA GLN A 64 12.06 50.95 -23.20
C GLN A 64 12.06 52.04 -24.29
N PRO A 65 12.82 51.97 -25.41
CA PRO A 65 13.83 50.99 -25.84
C PRO A 65 15.14 51.63 -26.40
N THR A 66 16.22 50.86 -26.58
CA THR A 66 17.26 51.17 -27.58
C THR A 66 17.90 49.92 -28.19
N ILE A 67 17.85 49.86 -29.53
CA ILE A 67 18.61 49.05 -30.52
C ILE A 67 19.44 50.10 -31.30
N PRO A 68 20.73 49.92 -31.73
CA PRO A 68 21.14 48.90 -32.73
C PRO A 68 22.59 48.35 -32.68
N ASP A 69 22.80 47.13 -33.20
CA ASP A 69 23.55 46.88 -34.47
C ASP A 69 23.75 45.37 -34.76
N GLU A 70 23.76 45.06 -36.06
CA GLU A 70 23.71 43.78 -36.77
C GLU A 70 25.03 42.93 -36.78
N PRO A 71 25.01 41.68 -37.32
CA PRO A 71 25.82 40.55 -36.85
C PRO A 71 27.05 40.22 -37.73
N PRO A 72 27.80 39.16 -37.36
CA PRO A 72 28.47 38.35 -38.37
C PRO A 72 28.13 36.85 -38.31
N LYS A 73 27.48 36.40 -39.38
CA LYS A 73 27.71 35.21 -40.22
C LYS A 73 28.21 33.89 -39.58
N GLU A 74 27.31 32.94 -39.66
CA GLU A 74 27.47 31.48 -39.81
C GLU A 74 28.43 31.08 -40.94
N PRO A 75 29.11 29.93 -40.80
CA PRO A 75 29.51 29.12 -41.94
C PRO A 75 28.96 27.68 -41.83
N GLU A 76 28.06 27.30 -42.75
CA GLU A 76 27.84 25.89 -43.11
C GLU A 76 28.92 25.37 -44.10
N PRO A 77 28.91 24.10 -44.58
CA PRO A 77 29.98 23.14 -44.36
C PRO A 77 30.81 22.89 -45.65
N PRO A 78 31.96 22.19 -45.58
CA PRO A 78 32.59 21.70 -46.79
C PRO A 78 31.91 20.41 -47.27
N LYS A 79 31.25 20.50 -48.42
CA LYS A 79 31.08 19.38 -49.36
C LYS A 79 32.42 19.09 -50.02
N ASP A 80 32.88 17.84 -49.94
CA ASP A 80 33.73 17.24 -50.97
C ASP A 80 33.55 15.70 -51.00
N THR A 81 32.85 15.25 -52.02
CA THR A 81 33.07 13.98 -52.75
C THR A 81 33.14 14.39 -54.21
N PRO A 82 34.01 13.81 -55.08
CA PRO A 82 33.66 12.52 -55.70
C PRO A 82 34.83 11.65 -56.26
N LYS A 83 34.63 10.32 -56.29
CA LYS A 83 34.78 9.40 -57.45
C LYS A 83 34.67 7.94 -56.96
N GLU A 84 33.65 7.17 -57.38
CA GLU A 84 33.62 6.30 -58.58
C GLU A 84 34.50 5.03 -58.42
N THR A 85 34.10 3.76 -58.59
CA THR A 85 32.90 3.07 -59.13
C THR A 85 33.00 1.55 -58.72
N PRO A 86 32.28 0.56 -59.31
CA PRO A 86 31.30 -0.30 -58.62
C PRO A 86 31.67 -1.80 -58.58
N GLU A 87 30.81 -2.64 -57.98
CA GLU A 87 30.52 -4.08 -58.27
C GLU A 87 29.88 -4.69 -57.00
N GLU A 88 28.87 -5.55 -56.98
CA GLU A 88 28.04 -6.21 -58.00
C GLU A 88 26.81 -6.78 -57.26
N GLN A 89 25.64 -6.79 -57.91
CA GLN A 89 24.49 -7.63 -57.52
C GLN A 89 24.79 -9.10 -57.84
N PRO A 90 23.97 -10.05 -57.35
CA PRO A 90 23.10 -10.68 -58.33
C PRO A 90 21.67 -11.00 -57.87
N GLU A 91 20.81 -11.08 -58.88
CA GLU A 91 19.38 -11.43 -58.88
C GLU A 91 19.10 -12.93 -58.65
N LEU A 92 17.80 -13.17 -58.36
CA LEU A 92 17.01 -14.42 -58.32
C LEU A 92 17.22 -15.31 -59.57
N VAL A 93 17.09 -16.65 -59.58
CA VAL A 93 15.94 -17.60 -59.46
C VAL A 93 16.50 -19.05 -59.68
N PRO A 94 15.78 -20.21 -59.66
CA PRO A 94 14.43 -20.57 -59.18
C PRO A 94 14.33 -21.90 -58.37
N GLU A 95 13.11 -22.13 -57.90
CA GLU A 95 12.42 -23.32 -57.35
C GLU A 95 12.73 -24.69 -58.00
N THR A 96 12.87 -25.76 -57.19
CA THR A 96 12.33 -27.12 -57.46
C THR A 96 12.42 -28.08 -56.25
N GLU A 97 11.24 -28.60 -55.89
CA GLU A 97 10.87 -29.93 -55.36
C GLU A 97 11.19 -30.44 -53.94
N ARG A 98 10.09 -30.94 -53.32
CA ARG A 98 9.89 -31.68 -52.06
C ARG A 98 10.65 -33.03 -52.01
N PRO A 99 10.77 -33.65 -50.82
CA PRO A 99 9.75 -34.66 -50.44
C PRO A 99 9.04 -34.38 -49.11
N LYS A 100 7.81 -34.88 -49.02
CA LYS A 100 6.99 -35.00 -47.81
C LYS A 100 7.61 -36.04 -46.86
N GLU A 101 7.62 -35.76 -45.56
CA GLU A 101 7.60 -36.79 -44.53
C GLU A 101 6.40 -36.60 -43.60
N GLU A 102 5.77 -37.74 -43.30
CA GLU A 102 4.50 -37.96 -42.62
C GLU A 102 4.65 -38.02 -41.08
N PRO A 103 3.53 -37.94 -40.32
CA PRO A 103 3.54 -37.63 -38.91
C PRO A 103 3.91 -38.82 -38.01
N VAL A 104 4.56 -38.50 -36.88
CA VAL A 104 4.89 -39.45 -35.82
C VAL A 104 3.61 -39.88 -35.09
N LYS A 105 3.54 -41.18 -34.84
CA LYS A 105 2.42 -41.98 -34.37
C LYS A 105 2.39 -42.01 -32.84
N GLU A 106 1.29 -41.58 -32.22
CA GLU A 106 0.97 -41.83 -30.82
C GLU A 106 0.39 -43.24 -30.64
N GLU A 107 0.77 -43.91 -29.55
CA GLU A 107 0.17 -45.18 -29.08
C GLU A 107 -0.71 -44.94 -27.84
N PRO A 108 -1.71 -45.82 -27.57
CA PRO A 108 -2.96 -45.42 -26.95
C PRO A 108 -3.02 -45.65 -25.43
N ILE A 109 -3.75 -44.76 -24.75
CA ILE A 109 -4.19 -44.91 -23.36
C ILE A 109 -5.48 -45.73 -23.30
N ILE A 110 -5.46 -46.75 -22.44
CA ILE A 110 -6.55 -47.70 -22.16
C ILE A 110 -7.71 -46.99 -21.46
N LYS A 111 -8.93 -47.21 -21.96
CA LYS A 111 -10.20 -46.82 -21.31
C LYS A 111 -10.71 -47.99 -20.47
N GLU A 112 -11.05 -47.72 -19.21
CA GLU A 112 -11.93 -48.60 -18.41
C GLU A 112 -13.33 -47.97 -18.31
N ASP A 113 -14.33 -48.76 -18.70
CA ASP A 113 -15.76 -48.55 -18.50
C ASP A 113 -16.16 -48.91 -17.05
N THR A 114 -17.13 -48.20 -16.46
CA THR A 114 -18.24 -48.77 -15.65
C THR A 114 -19.30 -47.69 -15.30
N PRO A 115 -20.55 -48.06 -14.94
CA PRO A 115 -21.77 -47.47 -15.52
C PRO A 115 -22.66 -46.65 -14.55
N ALA A 116 -23.62 -45.93 -15.14
CA ALA A 116 -24.66 -45.12 -14.51
C ALA A 116 -25.79 -45.93 -13.84
N THR A 117 -26.32 -45.53 -12.67
CA THR A 117 -27.62 -44.85 -12.37
C THR A 117 -28.09 -45.28 -10.95
N PRO A 118 -29.15 -44.74 -10.29
CA PRO A 118 -29.99 -43.54 -10.53
C PRO A 118 -30.18 -42.61 -9.29
N LYS A 119 -30.78 -41.44 -9.53
CA LYS A 119 -31.36 -40.50 -8.53
C LYS A 119 -32.61 -41.07 -7.83
N PRO A 120 -33.03 -40.47 -6.70
CA PRO A 120 -34.44 -40.26 -6.44
C PRO A 120 -34.79 -38.77 -6.23
N ASP A 121 -35.89 -38.35 -6.85
CA ASP A 121 -36.63 -37.12 -6.57
C ASP A 121 -37.29 -37.18 -5.19
N VAL A 122 -37.19 -36.11 -4.39
CA VAL A 122 -38.14 -35.80 -3.31
C VAL A 122 -38.42 -34.30 -3.28
N GLN A 123 -39.70 -34.01 -3.05
CA GLN A 123 -40.45 -32.77 -3.19
C GLN A 123 -39.99 -31.58 -2.33
N VAL A 124 -40.22 -30.38 -2.86
CA VAL A 124 -40.10 -29.08 -2.20
C VAL A 124 -41.39 -28.75 -1.44
N ASN A 125 -41.26 -28.29 -0.20
CA ASN A 125 -42.12 -27.26 0.42
C ASN A 125 -41.36 -26.60 1.59
N PRO A 126 -41.57 -25.29 1.87
CA PRO A 126 -40.62 -24.45 2.58
C PRO A 126 -40.81 -24.50 4.10
N VAL A 127 -39.71 -24.60 4.84
CA VAL A 127 -39.68 -24.38 6.29
C VAL A 127 -38.73 -23.23 6.57
N ASN A 128 -39.30 -22.20 7.19
CA ASN A 128 -38.61 -21.07 7.80
C ASN A 128 -37.59 -21.61 8.81
N GLN A 129 -36.29 -21.42 8.56
CA GLN A 129 -35.23 -21.71 9.52
C GLN A 129 -34.33 -20.48 9.66
N THR A 130 -34.45 -19.85 10.82
CA THR A 130 -33.36 -19.13 11.49
C THR A 130 -32.11 -20.02 11.48
N ASN A 131 -31.07 -19.60 10.77
CA ASN A 131 -29.76 -20.25 10.80
C ASN A 131 -29.00 -19.79 12.05
N GLU A 132 -29.19 -20.49 13.18
CA GLU A 132 -28.09 -20.68 14.11
C GLU A 132 -27.42 -22.02 13.74
N MET A 133 -26.28 -21.96 13.06
CA MET A 133 -25.42 -23.13 12.95
C MET A 133 -24.54 -23.23 14.19
N PRO A 134 -24.51 -24.36 14.91
CA PRO A 134 -23.46 -24.61 15.89
C PRO A 134 -22.15 -24.86 15.12
N SER A 135 -21.26 -23.87 15.09
CA SER A 135 -19.93 -24.00 14.51
C SER A 135 -19.06 -24.88 15.43
N VAL A 136 -18.45 -25.92 14.86
CA VAL A 136 -17.36 -26.64 15.54
C VAL A 136 -16.20 -25.65 15.66
N PRO A 137 -15.58 -25.46 16.86
CA PRO A 137 -14.48 -24.53 17.03
C PRO A 137 -13.35 -24.84 16.03
N GLN A 138 -12.97 -23.84 15.23
CA GLN A 138 -11.82 -23.97 14.33
C GLN A 138 -10.52 -23.73 15.13
N THR A 139 -9.46 -24.47 14.81
CA THR A 139 -8.15 -24.26 15.43
C THR A 139 -7.44 -23.14 14.68
N MET A 140 -7.05 -22.05 15.36
CA MET A 140 -6.21 -21.04 14.73
C MET A 140 -4.82 -21.62 14.47
N GLU A 141 -4.39 -21.56 13.21
CA GLU A 141 -2.97 -21.75 12.89
C GLU A 141 -2.15 -20.58 13.44
N GLU A 142 -0.86 -20.83 13.70
CA GLU A 142 0.05 -19.80 14.17
C GLU A 142 0.19 -18.70 13.10
N VAL A 143 -0.16 -17.46 13.47
CA VAL A 143 -0.04 -16.30 12.60
C VAL A 143 1.45 -16.01 12.36
N ARG A 144 1.85 -15.94 11.09
CA ARG A 144 3.23 -15.62 10.71
C ARG A 144 3.23 -14.44 9.75
N VAL A 145 4.01 -13.42 10.08
CA VAL A 145 4.22 -12.28 9.19
C VAL A 145 5.31 -12.63 8.16
N PRO A 146 5.01 -12.62 6.86
CA PRO A 146 6.01 -12.84 5.82
C PRO A 146 7.18 -11.85 5.92
N GLY A 147 8.40 -12.37 5.96
CA GLY A 147 9.64 -11.58 5.94
C GLY A 147 10.08 -10.99 7.30
N LEU A 148 9.31 -11.17 8.38
CA LEU A 148 9.71 -10.76 9.73
C LEU A 148 10.63 -11.81 10.38
N THR A 149 11.78 -11.39 10.87
CA THR A 149 12.77 -12.24 11.53
C THR A 149 13.34 -11.58 12.79
N GLU A 150 13.49 -12.34 13.87
CA GLU A 150 14.16 -11.91 15.10
C GLU A 150 15.66 -12.15 14.97
N GLN A 151 16.48 -11.11 15.22
CA GLN A 151 17.93 -11.26 15.29
C GLN A 151 18.39 -11.38 16.74
N THR A 152 19.17 -12.43 17.02
CA THR A 152 19.85 -12.56 18.30
C THR A 152 21.05 -11.60 18.34
N PRO A 153 21.21 -10.80 19.40
CA PRO A 153 22.30 -9.85 19.48
C PRO A 153 23.67 -10.54 19.56
N SER A 154 24.66 -9.93 18.91
CA SER A 154 26.07 -10.34 19.00
C SER A 154 26.65 -9.86 20.34
N GLU A 155 26.72 -10.76 21.33
CA GLU A 155 27.44 -10.74 22.63
C GLU A 155 27.65 -9.41 23.40
N SER A 156 27.00 -8.29 23.06
CA SER A 156 27.28 -6.97 23.64
C SER A 156 26.12 -5.97 23.66
N SER A 157 24.92 -6.32 23.19
CA SER A 157 23.68 -5.53 23.37
C SER A 157 22.55 -6.43 23.86
N GLU A 158 21.92 -6.11 25.00
CA GLU A 158 20.88 -6.95 25.64
C GLU A 158 19.47 -6.79 25.02
N SER A 159 19.34 -6.24 23.80
CA SER A 159 18.06 -6.08 23.12
C SER A 159 18.09 -6.83 21.78
N SER A 160 17.11 -7.72 21.59
CA SER A 160 16.77 -8.34 20.31
C SER A 160 16.29 -7.27 19.35
N SER A 161 16.77 -7.31 18.10
CA SER A 161 16.34 -6.40 17.04
C SER A 161 15.57 -7.18 15.97
N PHE A 162 14.42 -6.67 15.54
CA PHE A 162 13.65 -7.28 14.46
C PHE A 162 14.11 -6.75 13.11
N LYS A 163 14.17 -7.63 12.13
CA LYS A 163 14.37 -7.26 10.73
C LYS A 163 13.20 -7.76 9.90
N VAL A 164 12.60 -6.84 9.17
CA VAL A 164 11.60 -7.12 8.16
C VAL A 164 12.26 -7.02 6.79
N THR A 165 12.11 -8.07 5.99
CA THR A 165 12.40 -8.01 4.55
C THR A 165 11.07 -7.82 3.83
N PRO A 166 10.82 -6.65 3.23
CA PRO A 166 9.56 -6.41 2.54
C PRO A 166 9.29 -7.43 1.45
N VAL A 167 8.05 -7.94 1.41
CA VAL A 167 7.60 -8.90 0.40
C VAL A 167 6.31 -8.44 -0.26
N LYS A 168 6.02 -8.99 -1.44
CA LYS A 168 4.88 -8.59 -2.27
C LYS A 168 3.56 -8.80 -1.55
N GLU A 169 3.40 -9.92 -0.85
CA GLU A 169 2.16 -10.32 -0.19
C GLU A 169 1.73 -9.27 0.85
N THR A 170 2.68 -8.79 1.66
CA THR A 170 2.39 -7.75 2.65
C THR A 170 2.11 -6.40 2.00
N TRP A 171 2.79 -6.04 0.92
CA TRP A 171 2.45 -4.83 0.17
C TRP A 171 1.07 -4.88 -0.47
N ASP A 172 0.66 -6.04 -1.01
CA ASP A 172 -0.69 -6.22 -1.56
C ASP A 172 -1.74 -6.02 -0.47
N PHE A 173 -1.51 -6.60 0.70
CA PHE A 173 -2.36 -6.39 1.87
C PHE A 173 -2.41 -4.92 2.30
N ILE A 174 -1.26 -4.22 2.36
CA ILE A 174 -1.21 -2.78 2.68
C ILE A 174 -2.02 -1.97 1.66
N GLN A 175 -1.95 -2.28 0.37
CA GLN A 175 -2.75 -1.56 -0.63
C GLN A 175 -4.26 -1.78 -0.46
N GLU A 176 -4.67 -2.96 0.02
CA GLU A 176 -6.08 -3.28 0.22
C GLU A 176 -6.69 -2.47 1.38
N ILE A 177 -5.94 -2.23 2.45
CA ILE A 177 -6.45 -1.57 3.66
C ILE A 177 -5.95 -0.13 3.86
N GLY A 178 -4.88 0.26 3.17
CA GLY A 178 -4.08 1.43 3.54
C GLY A 178 -4.78 2.77 3.39
N GLU A 179 -5.56 2.97 2.32
CA GLU A 179 -6.28 4.23 2.13
C GLU A 179 -7.45 4.39 3.11
N GLU A 180 -8.19 3.31 3.39
CA GLU A 180 -9.22 3.34 4.43
C GLU A 180 -8.58 3.60 5.81
N ALA A 181 -7.44 2.97 6.11
CA ALA A 181 -6.70 3.22 7.33
C ALA A 181 -6.19 4.68 7.44
N ARG A 182 -5.76 5.30 6.34
CA ARG A 182 -5.41 6.72 6.26
C ARG A 182 -6.61 7.59 6.63
N GLU A 183 -7.75 7.38 5.99
CA GLU A 183 -8.96 8.17 6.22
C GLU A 183 -9.41 8.08 7.68
N ILE A 184 -9.46 6.86 8.23
CA ILE A 184 -9.83 6.62 9.63
C ILE A 184 -8.81 7.25 10.57
N GLY A 185 -7.50 7.04 10.34
CA GLY A 185 -6.44 7.58 11.19
C GLY A 185 -6.49 9.11 11.29
N LEU A 186 -6.62 9.78 10.14
CA LEU A 186 -6.74 11.24 10.08
C LEU A 186 -8.00 11.75 10.77
N LYS A 187 -9.13 11.03 10.64
CA LYS A 187 -10.42 11.43 11.21
C LYS A 187 -10.48 11.20 12.73
N GLU A 188 -9.90 10.11 13.21
CA GLU A 188 -10.05 9.66 14.60
C GLU A 188 -8.85 10.01 15.49
N ASP A 189 -7.88 10.79 15.00
CA ASP A 189 -6.67 11.17 15.75
C ASP A 189 -5.82 9.95 16.15
N LEU A 190 -5.57 9.07 15.17
CA LEU A 190 -4.75 7.86 15.29
C LEU A 190 -3.67 7.83 14.20
N TYR A 191 -2.60 7.07 14.42
CA TYR A 191 -1.63 6.76 13.37
C TYR A 191 -2.15 5.64 12.48
N ALA A 192 -2.33 5.94 11.19
CA ALA A 192 -2.64 4.93 10.18
C ALA A 192 -1.48 3.93 10.05
N SER A 193 -0.24 4.38 10.21
CA SER A 193 0.94 3.52 10.22
C SER A 193 0.86 2.43 11.30
N VAL A 194 0.46 2.79 12.53
CA VAL A 194 0.27 1.85 13.64
C VAL A 194 -0.92 0.93 13.37
N MET A 195 -2.03 1.46 12.87
CA MET A 195 -3.22 0.68 12.50
C MET A 195 -2.91 -0.40 11.45
N ILE A 196 -2.14 -0.05 10.41
CA ILE A 196 -1.71 -0.97 9.35
C ILE A 196 -0.69 -1.96 9.90
N ALA A 197 0.28 -1.52 10.69
CA ALA A 197 1.29 -2.41 11.28
C ALA A 197 0.69 -3.45 12.22
N GLN A 198 -0.29 -3.06 13.05
CA GLN A 198 -1.05 -4.01 13.87
C GLN A 198 -1.86 -4.96 12.99
N ALA A 199 -2.54 -4.48 11.95
CA ALA A 199 -3.24 -5.36 11.03
C ALA A 199 -2.29 -6.39 10.39
N ILE A 200 -1.10 -5.98 9.95
CA ILE A 200 -0.07 -6.90 9.42
C ILE A 200 0.32 -7.94 10.47
N LEU A 201 0.62 -7.50 11.70
CA LEU A 201 1.12 -8.37 12.76
C LEU A 201 0.07 -9.38 13.23
N GLU A 202 -1.15 -8.92 13.51
CA GLU A 202 -2.22 -9.74 14.09
C GLU A 202 -2.85 -10.69 13.06
N SER A 203 -2.84 -10.34 11.78
CA SER A 203 -3.43 -11.17 10.71
C SER A 203 -2.39 -11.95 9.89
N GLY A 204 -1.09 -11.68 10.08
CA GLY A 204 -0.04 -12.27 9.25
C GLY A 204 -0.14 -11.78 7.81
N SER A 205 -0.23 -10.47 7.63
CA SER A 205 -0.50 -9.82 6.34
C SER A 205 -1.79 -10.34 5.67
N GLY A 206 -2.85 -10.47 6.46
CA GLY A 206 -4.17 -10.93 6.05
C GLY A 206 -4.31 -12.45 5.93
N GLN A 207 -3.24 -13.25 6.05
CA GLN A 207 -3.27 -14.68 5.75
C GLN A 207 -3.90 -15.57 6.84
N SER A 208 -4.15 -15.03 8.04
CA SER A 208 -4.86 -15.73 9.11
C SER A 208 -6.26 -16.16 8.66
N GLN A 209 -6.69 -17.34 9.11
CA GLN A 209 -8.05 -17.79 8.83
C GLN A 209 -9.09 -16.80 9.36
N LEU A 210 -8.84 -16.16 10.51
CA LEU A 210 -9.75 -15.21 11.14
C LEU A 210 -9.84 -13.88 10.38
N SER A 211 -8.80 -13.51 9.63
CA SER A 211 -8.81 -12.30 8.79
C SER A 211 -9.41 -12.54 7.41
N GLN A 212 -9.44 -13.76 6.90
CA GLN A 212 -9.97 -14.04 5.57
C GLN A 212 -11.51 -14.06 5.53
N ASP A 213 -12.07 -14.06 4.32
CA ASP A 213 -13.49 -14.34 4.11
C ASP A 213 -13.85 -15.70 4.76
N PRO A 214 -14.99 -15.80 5.48
CA PRO A 214 -16.05 -14.78 5.62
C PRO A 214 -15.98 -13.97 6.93
N TYR A 215 -14.83 -13.88 7.58
CA TYR A 215 -14.70 -13.35 8.95
C TYR A 215 -14.15 -11.93 9.03
N PHE A 216 -13.17 -11.60 8.17
CA PHE A 216 -12.61 -10.26 7.99
C PHE A 216 -12.02 -9.60 9.26
N ASN A 217 -11.71 -10.35 10.32
CA ASN A 217 -11.22 -9.81 11.57
C ASN A 217 -9.70 -9.74 11.59
N LEU A 218 -9.18 -8.56 11.21
CA LEU A 218 -7.75 -8.29 11.06
C LEU A 218 -6.98 -8.25 12.39
N TYR A 219 -7.68 -7.92 13.47
CA TYR A 219 -7.07 -7.49 14.74
C TYR A 219 -7.24 -8.50 15.88
N GLY A 220 -7.90 -9.64 15.61
CA GLY A 220 -8.19 -10.64 16.63
C GLY A 220 -9.17 -10.16 17.71
N ILE A 221 -10.06 -9.20 17.40
CA ILE A 221 -10.95 -8.61 18.42
C ILE A 221 -12.00 -9.66 18.85
N LYS A 222 -12.03 -9.95 20.15
CA LYS A 222 -12.97 -10.89 20.76
C LYS A 222 -14.39 -10.30 20.90
N GLY A 223 -15.39 -11.18 20.99
CA GLY A 223 -16.80 -10.85 21.17
C GLY A 223 -17.65 -11.00 19.90
N SER A 224 -18.66 -10.14 19.75
CA SER A 224 -19.55 -10.11 18.58
C SER A 224 -19.66 -8.70 18.01
N TYR A 225 -19.84 -8.59 16.70
CA TYR A 225 -20.08 -7.33 16.00
C TYR A 225 -21.44 -7.40 15.31
N ASN A 226 -22.37 -6.50 15.64
CA ASN A 226 -23.75 -6.52 15.15
C ASN A 226 -24.44 -7.89 15.29
N GLY A 227 -24.15 -8.61 16.38
CA GLY A 227 -24.65 -9.96 16.65
C GLY A 227 -23.89 -11.10 15.95
N ASN A 228 -22.96 -10.79 15.03
CA ASN A 228 -22.15 -11.77 14.33
C ASN A 228 -20.89 -12.11 15.12
N SER A 229 -20.59 -13.41 15.25
CA SER A 229 -19.35 -13.90 15.87
C SER A 229 -18.96 -15.27 15.33
N VAL A 230 -17.67 -15.60 15.45
CA VAL A 230 -17.12 -16.92 15.12
C VAL A 230 -16.29 -17.45 16.29
N THR A 231 -16.42 -18.74 16.60
CA THR A 231 -15.67 -19.38 17.68
C THR A 231 -14.41 -20.06 17.16
N PHE A 232 -13.27 -19.67 17.71
CA PHE A 232 -11.96 -20.27 17.46
C PHE A 232 -11.31 -20.76 18.75
N LYS A 233 -10.46 -21.77 18.64
CA LYS A 233 -9.49 -22.13 19.68
C LYS A 233 -8.33 -21.13 19.64
N THR A 234 -8.12 -20.46 20.75
CA THR A 234 -7.00 -19.53 20.97
C THR A 234 -6.06 -20.09 22.05
N GLN A 235 -4.77 -19.79 21.92
CA GLN A 235 -3.80 -20.04 22.97
C GLN A 235 -3.76 -18.83 23.91
N GLU A 236 -3.85 -19.08 25.21
CA GLU A 236 -3.79 -18.08 26.26
C GLU A 236 -2.60 -18.40 27.16
N ASP A 237 -1.96 -17.37 27.71
CA ASP A 237 -0.97 -17.51 28.77
C ASP A 237 -1.69 -17.39 30.12
N ASP A 238 -1.43 -18.32 31.03
CA ASP A 238 -1.97 -18.28 32.40
C ASP A 238 -1.27 -17.23 33.31
N GLY A 239 -0.39 -16.41 32.75
CA GLY A 239 0.39 -15.40 33.44
C GLY A 239 1.69 -15.96 34.05
N SER A 240 1.98 -17.25 33.85
CA SER A 240 3.23 -17.90 34.23
C SER A 240 4.14 -18.23 33.04
N GLY A 241 3.70 -17.90 31.81
CA GLY A 241 4.32 -18.32 30.56
C GLY A 241 3.85 -19.70 30.11
N THR A 242 2.86 -20.31 30.79
CA THR A 242 2.30 -21.60 30.40
C THR A 242 1.09 -21.37 29.50
N LEU A 243 1.21 -21.83 28.26
CA LEU A 243 0.15 -21.69 27.26
C LEU A 243 -0.91 -22.79 27.42
N TYR A 244 -2.18 -22.41 27.34
CA TYR A 244 -3.32 -23.32 27.31
C TYR A 244 -4.31 -22.89 26.23
N SER A 245 -5.11 -23.83 25.72
CA SER A 245 -6.10 -23.51 24.68
C SER A 245 -7.50 -23.36 25.25
N ILE A 246 -8.19 -22.28 24.87
CA ILE A 246 -9.62 -22.08 25.17
C ILE A 246 -10.40 -21.78 23.89
N ASP A 247 -11.68 -22.09 23.91
CA ASP A 247 -12.61 -21.63 22.87
C ASP A 247 -13.01 -20.18 23.19
N SER A 248 -12.82 -19.27 22.23
CA SER A 248 -13.20 -17.85 22.34
C SER A 248 -14.02 -17.42 21.14
N ALA A 249 -15.02 -16.58 21.38
CA ALA A 249 -15.77 -15.90 20.33
C ALA A 249 -14.99 -14.67 19.85
N PHE A 250 -14.89 -14.53 18.54
CA PHE A 250 -14.29 -13.39 17.85
C PHE A 250 -15.34 -12.67 17.02
N ARG A 251 -15.18 -11.34 16.92
CA ARG A 251 -16.04 -10.50 16.07
C ARG A 251 -15.91 -10.98 14.63
N GLN A 252 -17.04 -10.96 13.92
CA GLN A 252 -17.10 -11.25 12.49
C GLN A 252 -17.65 -10.01 11.78
N TYR A 253 -16.96 -9.58 10.73
CA TYR A 253 -17.31 -8.41 9.94
C TYR A 253 -17.74 -8.80 8.53
N GLU A 254 -18.33 -7.86 7.79
CA GLU A 254 -18.71 -8.08 6.39
C GLU A 254 -17.55 -7.83 5.41
N ASN A 255 -16.57 -7.01 5.82
CA ASN A 255 -15.41 -6.60 5.04
C ASN A 255 -14.35 -5.97 5.97
N TYR A 256 -13.19 -5.60 5.41
CA TYR A 256 -12.11 -4.98 6.17
C TYR A 256 -12.41 -3.56 6.65
N GLU A 257 -13.24 -2.79 5.94
CA GLU A 257 -13.66 -1.45 6.34
C GLU A 257 -14.33 -1.46 7.72
N GLU A 258 -15.26 -2.40 7.95
CA GLU A 258 -15.91 -2.56 9.26
C GLU A 258 -14.92 -3.01 10.34
N SER A 259 -13.96 -3.88 10.02
CA SER A 259 -12.91 -4.28 10.95
C SER A 259 -12.00 -3.10 11.34
N LEU A 260 -11.64 -2.23 10.40
CA LEU A 260 -10.80 -1.05 10.62
C LEU A 260 -11.53 -0.01 11.49
N LYS A 261 -12.81 0.26 11.19
CA LYS A 261 -13.65 1.19 11.97
C LYS A 261 -13.87 0.72 13.39
N ASP A 262 -14.11 -0.59 13.58
CA ASP A 262 -14.32 -1.15 14.91
C ASP A 262 -13.03 -1.20 15.74
N TYR A 263 -11.88 -1.43 15.09
CA TYR A 263 -10.57 -1.21 15.72
C TYR A 263 -10.41 0.25 16.16
N ALA A 264 -10.66 1.23 15.28
CA ALA A 264 -10.53 2.64 15.66
C ALA A 264 -11.46 3.00 16.82
N ARG A 265 -12.70 2.49 16.81
CA ARG A 265 -13.63 2.62 17.95
C ARG A 265 -13.04 2.05 19.23
N LEU A 266 -12.47 0.84 19.21
CA LEU A 266 -11.80 0.26 20.38
C LEU A 266 -10.67 1.16 20.90
N MET A 267 -9.86 1.72 20.00
CA MET A 267 -8.76 2.60 20.35
C MET A 267 -9.22 3.95 20.93
N LYS A 268 -10.39 4.45 20.53
CA LYS A 268 -10.93 5.74 20.99
C LYS A 268 -11.86 5.63 22.20
N ASP A 269 -12.69 4.61 22.26
CA ASP A 269 -13.67 4.39 23.33
C ASP A 269 -13.07 3.61 24.51
N GLY A 270 -11.91 2.97 24.30
CA GLY A 270 -11.23 2.17 25.30
C GLY A 270 -12.02 0.92 25.67
N LEU A 271 -11.92 0.54 26.95
CA LEU A 271 -12.61 -0.61 27.52
C LEU A 271 -13.85 -0.15 28.29
N THR A 272 -14.85 -1.04 28.43
CA THR A 272 -16.08 -0.74 29.20
C THR A 272 -15.82 -0.22 30.61
N HIS A 273 -14.69 -0.60 31.21
CA HIS A 273 -14.32 -0.23 32.58
C HIS A 273 -13.19 0.81 32.64
N ASP A 274 -12.62 1.18 31.49
CA ASP A 274 -11.52 2.12 31.36
C ASP A 274 -11.54 2.73 29.95
N GLN A 275 -12.25 3.85 29.80
CA GLN A 275 -12.43 4.51 28.51
C GLN A 275 -11.14 5.15 27.98
N ASP A 276 -10.21 5.47 28.87
CA ASP A 276 -8.92 6.08 28.52
C ASP A 276 -7.82 5.03 28.34
N PHE A 277 -8.15 3.74 28.35
CA PHE A 277 -7.18 2.64 28.35
C PHE A 277 -6.13 2.76 27.23
N TYR A 278 -6.57 3.15 26.02
CA TYR A 278 -5.71 3.35 24.84
C TYR A 278 -5.40 4.82 24.53
N ARG A 279 -5.77 5.76 25.41
CA ARG A 279 -5.60 7.20 25.17
C ARG A 279 -4.16 7.61 24.85
N GLY A 280 -3.18 6.96 25.49
CA GLY A 280 -1.76 7.23 25.27
C GLY A 280 -1.20 6.75 23.93
N SER A 281 -1.99 6.13 23.05
CA SER A 281 -1.59 5.82 21.68
C SER A 281 -2.22 6.76 20.63
N TRP A 282 -2.95 7.79 21.06
CA TRP A 282 -3.57 8.76 20.17
C TRP A 282 -2.54 9.74 19.64
N LYS A 283 -2.72 10.18 18.40
CA LYS A 283 -1.76 11.06 17.72
C LYS A 283 -1.61 12.43 18.40
N SER A 284 -2.66 12.94 19.03
CA SER A 284 -2.60 14.18 19.82
C SER A 284 -1.93 14.04 21.20
N GLU A 285 -1.71 12.82 21.67
CA GLU A 285 -1.14 12.51 22.99
C GLU A 285 0.31 12.06 22.93
N THR A 286 0.87 11.93 21.72
CA THR A 286 2.22 11.42 21.45
C THR A 286 2.98 12.32 20.49
N GLU A 287 4.31 12.29 20.52
CA GLU A 287 5.13 13.05 19.55
C GLU A 287 5.33 12.24 18.26
N THR A 288 5.52 10.92 18.39
CA THR A 288 5.80 10.02 17.26
C THR A 288 5.00 8.72 17.33
N TYR A 289 4.99 7.94 16.25
CA TYR A 289 4.32 6.64 16.26
C TYR A 289 5.01 5.65 17.22
N GLU A 290 6.32 5.81 17.46
CA GLU A 290 7.08 4.99 18.41
C GLU A 290 6.59 5.16 19.85
N ASP A 291 6.16 6.36 20.24
CA ASP A 291 5.51 6.58 21.54
C ASP A 291 4.20 5.80 21.65
N ALA A 292 3.41 5.82 20.57
CA ALA A 292 2.15 5.09 20.50
C ALA A 292 2.37 3.57 20.56
N THR A 293 3.32 3.01 19.80
CA THR A 293 3.62 1.57 19.83
C THR A 293 4.21 1.14 21.18
N ALA A 294 5.04 1.99 21.81
CA ALA A 294 5.52 1.77 23.18
C ALA A 294 4.36 1.74 24.18
N TYR A 295 3.38 2.64 24.05
CA TYR A 295 2.20 2.67 24.92
C TYR A 295 1.36 1.39 24.79
N LEU A 296 1.22 0.85 23.58
CA LEU A 296 0.46 -0.38 23.30
C LEU A 296 1.12 -1.64 23.86
N THR A 297 2.44 -1.62 24.07
CA THR A 297 3.19 -2.76 24.60
C THR A 297 2.76 -3.07 26.03
N GLY A 298 2.36 -4.32 26.29
CA GLY A 298 1.81 -4.75 27.58
C GLY A 298 0.36 -4.30 27.84
N ARG A 299 -0.29 -3.61 26.89
CA ARG A 299 -1.70 -3.19 26.98
C ARG A 299 -2.56 -3.86 25.92
N TYR A 300 -2.17 -3.75 24.66
CA TYR A 300 -2.85 -4.40 23.55
C TYR A 300 -2.45 -5.88 23.44
N ALA A 301 -1.15 -6.14 23.60
CA ALA A 301 -0.58 -7.49 23.62
C ALA A 301 0.33 -7.67 24.83
N THR A 302 0.41 -8.89 25.37
CA THR A 302 1.34 -9.26 26.46
C THR A 302 2.78 -9.42 25.98
N ASP A 303 3.02 -9.41 24.68
CA ASP A 303 4.34 -9.45 24.07
C ASP A 303 5.16 -8.22 24.47
N THR A 304 6.28 -8.43 25.16
CA THR A 304 7.17 -7.35 25.58
C THR A 304 7.94 -6.72 24.41
N GLN A 305 7.98 -7.39 23.27
CA GLN A 305 8.64 -6.94 22.04
C GLN A 305 7.65 -6.37 21.01
N TYR A 306 6.42 -6.07 21.44
CA TYR A 306 5.35 -5.63 20.54
C TYR A 306 5.71 -4.34 19.80
N ALA A 307 6.17 -3.30 20.51
CA ALA A 307 6.62 -2.05 19.90
C ALA A 307 7.72 -2.27 18.87
N ASP A 308 8.72 -3.10 19.18
CA ASP A 308 9.85 -3.34 18.28
C ASP A 308 9.41 -3.99 16.97
N LYS A 309 8.46 -4.94 17.04
CA LYS A 309 7.86 -5.56 15.85
C LYS A 309 7.07 -4.56 15.01
N LEU A 310 6.23 -3.74 15.65
CA LEU A 310 5.46 -2.71 14.95
C LEU A 310 6.36 -1.67 14.30
N ASN A 311 7.37 -1.17 15.02
CA ASN A 311 8.32 -0.18 14.50
C ASN A 311 9.10 -0.75 13.31
N ALA A 312 9.55 -2.01 13.39
CA ALA A 312 10.23 -2.66 12.26
C ALA A 312 9.33 -2.81 11.02
N LEU A 313 8.03 -3.04 11.20
CA LEU A 313 7.06 -3.08 10.10
C LEU A 313 6.80 -1.69 9.51
N ILE A 314 6.62 -0.68 10.37
CA ILE A 314 6.39 0.70 9.97
C ILE A 314 7.58 1.22 9.15
N GLU A 315 8.80 0.98 9.61
CA GLU A 315 10.02 1.37 8.91
C GLU A 315 10.18 0.62 7.58
N ALA A 316 10.10 -0.71 7.60
CA ALA A 316 10.38 -1.52 6.40
C ALA A 316 9.37 -1.33 5.26
N TYR A 317 8.11 -0.98 5.59
CA TYR A 317 7.06 -0.71 4.63
C TYR A 317 6.75 0.79 4.48
N ALA A 318 7.57 1.68 5.06
CA ALA A 318 7.39 3.14 4.99
C ALA A 318 5.95 3.60 5.30
N LEU A 319 5.33 3.02 6.33
CA LEU A 319 3.90 3.17 6.61
C LEU A 319 3.52 4.58 7.09
N THR A 320 4.50 5.39 7.53
CA THR A 320 4.28 6.79 7.92
C THR A 320 3.77 7.66 6.77
N SER A 321 3.92 7.22 5.51
CA SER A 321 3.29 7.86 4.35
C SER A 321 1.75 7.86 4.42
N TYR A 322 1.15 6.94 5.19
CA TYR A 322 -0.30 6.89 5.45
C TYR A 322 -0.72 7.77 6.65
N ASP A 323 0.21 8.27 7.46
CA ASP A 323 -0.13 9.16 8.58
C ASP A 323 -0.42 10.59 8.13
N GLN A 324 -0.11 10.91 6.87
CA GLN A 324 -0.35 12.21 6.28
C GLN A 324 -1.63 12.20 5.47
N ALA A 325 -2.25 13.38 5.34
CA ALA A 325 -3.20 13.60 4.26
C ALA A 325 -2.54 13.22 2.94
N ARG A 326 -3.36 12.71 2.01
CA ARG A 326 -2.92 12.45 0.65
C ARG A 326 -2.19 13.68 0.12
N ALA A 327 -1.04 13.47 -0.51
CA ALA A 327 -0.25 14.57 -1.04
C ALA A 327 -1.09 15.41 -2.02
N GLU A 328 -1.28 16.68 -1.68
CA GLU A 328 -1.60 17.69 -2.69
C GLU A 328 -0.34 17.95 -3.53
N LEU A 329 -0.52 18.36 -4.79
CA LEU A 329 0.62 18.67 -5.66
C LEU A 329 1.56 19.65 -4.94
N PRO A 330 2.85 19.32 -4.76
CA PRO A 330 3.72 20.15 -3.95
C PRO A 330 3.84 21.55 -4.57
N GLU A 331 3.53 22.59 -3.79
CA GLU A 331 3.99 23.96 -4.06
C GLU A 331 5.50 24.05 -3.73
N GLY A 332 6.36 23.48 -4.58
CA GLY A 332 7.79 23.75 -4.62
C GLY A 332 8.73 22.80 -3.84
N SER A 333 9.70 22.28 -4.60
CA SER A 333 11.01 21.66 -4.32
C SER A 333 11.17 20.66 -3.16
N GLU A 334 10.92 19.38 -3.47
CA GLU A 334 12.04 18.51 -3.86
C GLU A 334 11.74 18.00 -5.28
N GLU A 335 12.36 18.63 -6.28
CA GLU A 335 11.94 18.45 -7.68
C GLU A 335 12.30 17.04 -8.17
N PHE A 336 11.34 16.37 -8.80
CA PHE A 336 11.59 15.08 -9.44
C PHE A 336 12.50 15.31 -10.65
N ILE A 337 13.64 14.61 -10.73
CA ILE A 337 14.47 14.67 -11.94
C ILE A 337 13.84 13.82 -13.05
N TYR A 338 14.23 14.10 -14.30
CA TYR A 338 13.87 13.20 -15.40
C TYR A 338 14.46 11.79 -15.18
N PRO A 339 13.64 10.73 -15.32
CA PRO A 339 14.07 9.35 -15.08
C PRO A 339 14.92 8.77 -16.21
N VAL A 340 15.08 9.48 -17.33
CA VAL A 340 15.95 9.12 -18.45
C VAL A 340 16.68 10.36 -18.95
N GLN A 341 17.92 10.20 -19.39
CA GLN A 341 18.66 11.29 -20.03
C GLN A 341 18.09 11.58 -21.42
N HIS A 342 18.06 12.86 -21.81
CA HIS A 342 17.54 13.33 -23.10
C HIS A 342 16.09 12.89 -23.34
N ALA A 343 15.24 13.13 -22.35
CA ALA A 343 13.85 12.68 -22.34
C ALA A 343 13.07 13.22 -23.55
N VAL A 344 12.71 12.34 -24.48
CA VAL A 344 11.81 12.67 -25.60
C VAL A 344 10.43 12.13 -25.27
N VAL A 345 9.50 13.04 -24.96
CA VAL A 345 8.09 12.67 -24.76
C VAL A 345 7.54 12.13 -26.08
N SER A 346 7.36 10.82 -26.17
CA SER A 346 6.74 10.18 -27.31
C SER A 346 5.23 10.24 -27.21
N SER A 347 4.69 10.26 -26.00
CA SER A 347 3.27 10.41 -25.80
C SER A 347 2.90 10.92 -24.39
N PRO A 348 1.99 11.91 -24.28
CA PRO A 348 1.72 12.62 -23.03
C PRO A 348 0.74 11.89 -22.12
N PHE A 349 0.61 12.40 -20.89
CA PHE A 349 -0.44 12.08 -19.92
C PHE A 349 -1.82 12.53 -20.41
N GLY A 350 -2.85 11.76 -20.03
CA GLY A 350 -4.24 12.15 -20.25
C GLY A 350 -4.96 11.43 -21.42
N PRO A 351 -6.10 11.97 -21.88
CA PRO A 351 -6.98 11.29 -22.83
C PRO A 351 -6.37 11.04 -24.23
N ARG A 352 -6.48 9.81 -24.72
CA ARG A 352 -6.04 9.33 -26.05
C ARG A 352 -7.19 8.66 -26.81
N GLY A 353 -8.07 9.46 -27.44
CA GLY A 353 -9.02 8.97 -28.46
C GLY A 353 -9.92 7.79 -28.07
N GLY A 354 -10.12 7.52 -26.77
CA GLY A 354 -10.86 6.37 -26.24
C GLY A 354 -10.27 5.76 -24.97
N GLU A 355 -8.98 6.00 -24.69
CA GLU A 355 -8.29 5.50 -23.49
C GLU A 355 -7.70 6.67 -22.68
N PHE A 356 -7.48 6.47 -21.38
CA PHE A 356 -6.76 7.45 -20.54
C PHE A 356 -5.34 6.96 -20.29
N HIS A 357 -4.35 7.77 -20.67
CA HIS A 357 -2.96 7.45 -20.41
C HIS A 357 -2.52 7.90 -19.02
N ARG A 358 -2.11 6.93 -18.19
CA ARG A 358 -1.83 7.12 -16.77
C ARG A 358 -0.53 7.86 -16.47
N GLY A 359 0.38 7.95 -17.43
CA GLY A 359 1.73 8.50 -17.23
C GLY A 359 2.22 9.34 -18.40
N VAL A 360 3.53 9.44 -18.57
CA VAL A 360 4.20 10.01 -19.75
C VAL A 360 5.14 8.95 -20.33
N ASP A 361 5.13 8.84 -21.65
CA ASP A 361 6.02 7.91 -22.35
C ASP A 361 7.27 8.67 -22.82
N PHE A 362 8.45 8.22 -22.39
CA PHE A 362 9.75 8.73 -22.83
C PHE A 362 10.41 7.74 -23.79
N ALA A 363 10.51 8.09 -25.07
CA ALA A 363 11.19 7.25 -26.05
C ALA A 363 12.70 7.19 -25.78
N ALA A 364 13.24 5.98 -25.71
CA ALA A 364 14.65 5.74 -25.54
C ALA A 364 15.04 4.34 -26.06
N PRO A 365 16.28 4.12 -26.54
CA PRO A 365 16.73 2.80 -26.95
C PRO A 365 16.67 1.78 -25.81
N VAL A 366 16.45 0.50 -26.16
CA VAL A 366 16.56 -0.61 -25.20
C VAL A 366 17.92 -0.57 -24.51
N GLY A 367 17.93 -0.76 -23.19
CA GLY A 367 19.14 -0.73 -22.37
C GLY A 367 19.51 0.65 -21.83
N THR A 368 18.82 1.72 -22.24
CA THR A 368 19.03 3.07 -21.66
C THR A 368 18.79 3.02 -20.15
N PRO A 369 19.69 3.53 -19.30
CA PRO A 369 19.48 3.55 -17.86
C PRO A 369 18.24 4.34 -17.46
N ILE A 370 17.48 3.81 -16.51
CA ILE A 370 16.36 4.49 -15.84
C ILE A 370 16.80 4.85 -14.43
N PHE A 371 16.60 6.11 -14.06
CA PHE A 371 16.98 6.68 -12.77
C PHE A 371 15.76 6.86 -11.85
N ALA A 372 15.96 6.72 -10.54
CA ALA A 372 14.95 7.11 -9.56
C ALA A 372 14.76 8.64 -9.59
N SER A 373 13.54 9.07 -9.90
CA SER A 373 13.20 10.49 -10.05
C SER A 373 13.27 11.27 -8.74
N GLN A 374 13.10 10.59 -7.60
CA GLN A 374 13.31 11.11 -6.25
C GLN A 374 13.78 9.95 -5.34
N ALA A 375 14.45 10.28 -4.23
CA ALA A 375 14.80 9.28 -3.22
C ALA A 375 13.54 8.65 -2.60
N GLY A 376 13.61 7.38 -2.22
CA GLY A 376 12.45 6.68 -1.68
C GLY A 376 12.68 5.19 -1.47
N VAL A 377 11.60 4.47 -1.17
CA VAL A 377 11.62 3.02 -0.93
C VAL A 377 10.89 2.29 -2.06
N VAL A 378 11.53 1.27 -2.63
CA VAL A 378 10.95 0.43 -3.67
C VAL A 378 9.81 -0.41 -3.10
N ILE A 379 8.58 -0.13 -3.52
CA ILE A 379 7.37 -0.84 -3.07
C ILE A 379 6.94 -1.94 -4.05
N ARG A 380 7.38 -1.86 -5.32
CA ARG A 380 7.18 -2.91 -6.36
C ARG A 380 8.44 -3.10 -7.18
N SER A 381 8.74 -4.35 -7.53
CA SER A 381 9.72 -4.71 -8.56
C SER A 381 9.35 -6.08 -9.13
N GLU A 382 8.47 -6.08 -10.12
CA GLU A 382 7.80 -7.30 -10.58
C GLU A 382 7.36 -7.20 -12.06
N VAL A 383 6.65 -8.22 -12.53
CA VAL A 383 6.12 -8.30 -13.90
C VAL A 383 4.60 -8.16 -13.88
N HIS A 384 4.07 -7.21 -14.65
CA HIS A 384 2.64 -7.00 -14.86
C HIS A 384 2.28 -7.21 -16.34
N SER A 385 1.06 -7.65 -16.64
CA SER A 385 0.63 -7.94 -18.01
C SER A 385 0.62 -6.68 -18.89
N SER A 386 0.21 -5.54 -18.33
CA SER A 386 0.19 -4.25 -19.05
C SER A 386 1.53 -3.54 -18.96
N TRP A 387 2.07 -3.34 -17.76
CA TRP A 387 3.29 -2.54 -17.56
C TRP A 387 4.57 -3.31 -17.92
N GLY A 388 4.52 -4.63 -18.07
CA GLY A 388 5.70 -5.46 -18.23
C GLY A 388 6.53 -5.50 -16.95
N ASN A 389 7.86 -5.53 -17.06
CA ASN A 389 8.69 -5.34 -15.88
C ASN A 389 8.53 -3.88 -15.42
N TYR A 390 8.18 -3.70 -14.15
CA TYR A 390 7.99 -2.37 -13.59
C TYR A 390 8.49 -2.26 -12.17
N ILE A 391 8.77 -1.02 -11.77
CA ILE A 391 9.16 -0.62 -10.42
C ILE A 391 8.18 0.45 -9.95
N ALA A 392 7.82 0.42 -8.67
CA ALA A 392 7.17 1.55 -8.01
C ALA A 392 7.97 1.96 -6.78
N ILE A 393 8.13 3.26 -6.55
CA ILE A 393 8.89 3.84 -5.44
C ILE A 393 7.98 4.83 -4.71
N THR A 394 7.82 4.66 -3.40
CA THR A 394 7.15 5.64 -2.54
C THR A 394 8.17 6.61 -1.96
N HIS A 395 7.77 7.87 -1.82
CA HIS A 395 8.63 8.99 -1.43
C HIS A 395 8.17 9.61 -0.11
N GLU A 396 9.08 10.30 0.58
CA GLU A 396 8.78 10.92 1.89
C GLU A 396 7.68 11.98 1.82
N ASN A 397 7.52 12.63 0.66
CA ASN A 397 6.43 13.59 0.40
C ASN A 397 5.05 12.93 0.17
N GLY A 398 4.94 11.60 0.31
CA GLY A 398 3.72 10.83 0.13
C GLY A 398 3.40 10.47 -1.33
N LEU A 399 4.17 10.97 -2.30
CA LEU A 399 4.01 10.61 -3.71
C LEU A 399 4.60 9.22 -3.99
N THR A 400 4.15 8.61 -5.08
CA THR A 400 4.69 7.35 -5.59
C THR A 400 4.97 7.47 -7.09
N THR A 401 6.15 7.05 -7.53
CA THR A 401 6.52 6.99 -8.95
C THR A 401 6.52 5.56 -9.46
N LEU A 402 6.06 5.35 -10.70
CA LEU A 402 6.07 4.05 -11.37
C LEU A 402 6.90 4.13 -12.66
N TYR A 403 7.74 3.12 -12.89
CA TYR A 403 8.66 3.00 -14.01
C TYR A 403 8.39 1.68 -14.72
N ALA A 404 7.81 1.72 -15.91
CA ALA A 404 7.31 0.55 -16.63
C ALA A 404 7.95 0.34 -18.01
N HIS A 405 7.63 -0.83 -18.57
CA HIS A 405 8.19 -1.39 -19.80
C HIS A 405 9.70 -1.66 -19.71
N ASN A 406 10.22 -1.88 -18.50
CA ASN A 406 11.64 -2.08 -18.26
C ASN A 406 12.14 -3.35 -18.95
N ASN A 407 13.35 -3.33 -19.50
CA ASN A 407 14.01 -4.54 -19.96
C ASN A 407 14.42 -5.42 -18.76
N GLN A 408 14.88 -4.78 -17.69
CA GLN A 408 15.23 -5.42 -16.43
C GLN A 408 15.05 -4.42 -15.27
N ASN A 409 14.52 -4.91 -14.15
CA ASN A 409 14.57 -4.21 -12.86
C ASN A 409 15.88 -4.54 -12.14
N LEU A 410 16.56 -3.53 -11.59
CA LEU A 410 17.86 -3.67 -10.93
C LEU A 410 17.77 -3.54 -9.40
N VAL A 411 16.58 -3.27 -8.88
CA VAL A 411 16.28 -3.09 -7.47
C VAL A 411 15.20 -4.06 -7.01
N THR A 412 15.18 -4.36 -5.71
CA THR A 412 14.20 -5.27 -5.09
C THR A 412 13.27 -4.51 -4.14
N VAL A 413 12.09 -5.10 -3.88
CA VAL A 413 11.13 -4.55 -2.90
C VAL A 413 11.80 -4.35 -1.54
N GLY A 414 11.55 -3.21 -0.91
CA GLY A 414 12.16 -2.77 0.35
C GLY A 414 13.49 -2.06 0.23
N GLN A 415 14.10 -1.98 -0.97
CA GLN A 415 15.34 -1.26 -1.16
C GLN A 415 15.10 0.26 -1.11
N THR A 416 15.85 0.97 -0.26
CA THR A 416 15.97 2.43 -0.32
C THR A 416 16.86 2.82 -1.49
N VAL A 417 16.43 3.79 -2.29
CA VAL A 417 17.19 4.32 -3.44
C VAL A 417 17.36 5.82 -3.32
N ALA A 418 18.51 6.33 -3.76
CA ALA A 418 18.75 7.77 -3.85
C ALA A 418 18.17 8.34 -5.16
N GLN A 419 17.83 9.64 -5.16
CA GLN A 419 17.51 10.34 -6.42
C GLN A 419 18.70 10.22 -7.39
N GLY A 420 18.43 9.88 -8.65
CA GLY A 420 19.46 9.66 -9.66
C GLY A 420 20.15 8.30 -9.61
N GLU A 421 19.75 7.40 -8.71
CA GLU A 421 20.23 6.02 -8.71
C GLU A 421 19.67 5.24 -9.90
N ILE A 422 20.48 4.39 -10.55
CA ILE A 422 20.01 3.54 -11.66
C ILE A 422 19.18 2.39 -11.08
N ILE A 423 17.90 2.35 -11.42
CA ILE A 423 16.95 1.36 -10.88
C ILE A 423 16.49 0.33 -11.91
N ALA A 424 16.60 0.64 -13.19
CA ALA A 424 16.20 -0.23 -14.29
C ALA A 424 16.89 0.14 -15.60
N SER A 425 16.55 -0.58 -16.66
CA SER A 425 16.89 -0.20 -18.03
C SER A 425 15.65 -0.21 -18.92
N VAL A 426 15.58 0.72 -19.87
CA VAL A 426 14.48 0.84 -20.84
C VAL A 426 14.34 -0.44 -21.65
N GLY A 427 13.10 -0.88 -21.87
CA GLY A 427 12.77 -2.04 -22.67
C GLY A 427 11.51 -1.84 -23.50
N SER A 428 10.85 -2.94 -23.81
CA SER A 428 9.58 -2.98 -24.56
C SER A 428 8.73 -4.17 -24.08
N THR A 429 8.69 -4.39 -22.76
CA THR A 429 7.96 -5.52 -22.15
C THR A 429 6.51 -5.16 -21.84
N GLY A 430 5.63 -6.15 -21.70
CA GLY A 430 4.20 -5.92 -21.43
C GLY A 430 3.48 -5.40 -22.68
N ASN A 431 2.52 -4.51 -22.49
CA ASN A 431 1.76 -3.88 -23.56
C ASN A 431 2.50 -2.64 -24.10
N SER A 432 3.61 -2.87 -24.79
CA SER A 432 4.41 -1.83 -25.42
C SER A 432 4.62 -2.11 -26.91
N THR A 433 4.51 -1.08 -27.75
CA THR A 433 4.67 -1.19 -29.21
C THR A 433 6.10 -0.86 -29.68
N GLY A 434 6.97 -0.42 -28.78
CA GLY A 434 8.37 -0.12 -29.07
C GLY A 434 9.12 0.41 -27.85
N PRO A 435 10.45 0.54 -27.92
CA PRO A 435 11.26 0.91 -26.76
C PRO A 435 10.93 2.30 -26.18
N HIS A 436 10.49 2.33 -24.92
CA HIS A 436 10.23 3.55 -24.15
C HIS A 436 10.16 3.26 -22.64
N LEU A 437 10.31 4.30 -21.82
CA LEU A 437 9.91 4.28 -20.41
C LEU A 437 8.49 4.84 -20.30
N HIS A 438 7.59 4.09 -19.67
CA HIS A 438 6.32 4.63 -19.19
C HIS A 438 6.47 5.06 -17.73
N PHE A 439 6.22 6.34 -17.45
CA PHE A 439 6.44 6.95 -16.14
C PHE A 439 5.14 7.50 -15.56
N GLU A 440 4.69 6.99 -14.42
CA GLU A 440 3.50 7.52 -13.70
C GLU A 440 3.92 8.21 -12.40
N VAL A 441 3.11 9.18 -11.97
CA VAL A 441 3.17 9.80 -10.64
C VAL A 441 1.80 9.65 -9.99
N ASN A 442 1.77 9.23 -8.73
CA ASN A 442 0.55 8.97 -7.97
C ASN A 442 0.62 9.63 -6.59
N GLY A 443 -0.53 10.08 -6.10
CA GLY A 443 -0.68 10.69 -4.77
C GLY A 443 -0.64 9.70 -3.60
N SER A 444 -0.57 8.40 -3.88
CA SER A 444 -0.55 7.35 -2.85
C SER A 444 0.23 6.09 -3.29
N PRO A 445 0.64 5.23 -2.34
CA PRO A 445 1.26 3.95 -2.65
C PRO A 445 0.31 2.93 -3.30
N SER A 446 -1.02 3.18 -3.30
CA SER A 446 -2.04 2.28 -3.87
C SER A 446 -2.05 2.23 -5.41
N LEU A 447 -1.39 3.20 -6.06
CA LEU A 447 -1.38 3.37 -7.51
C LEU A 447 -2.80 3.51 -8.13
N ALA A 448 -3.79 3.93 -7.36
CA ALA A 448 -5.17 4.05 -7.83
C ALA A 448 -5.33 5.14 -8.91
N GLN A 449 -6.28 4.95 -9.83
CA GLN A 449 -6.40 5.77 -11.03
C GLN A 449 -6.88 7.21 -10.75
N ASP A 450 -7.76 7.38 -9.79
CA ASP A 450 -8.21 8.68 -9.25
C ASP A 450 -7.08 9.43 -8.50
N GLN A 451 -5.95 8.74 -8.31
CA GLN A 451 -4.80 9.27 -7.61
C GLN A 451 -3.68 9.78 -8.54
N LEU A 452 -3.87 9.67 -9.85
CA LEU A 452 -2.87 10.00 -10.85
C LEU A 452 -2.61 11.50 -10.96
N ILE A 453 -1.34 11.82 -11.12
CA ILE A 453 -0.80 13.17 -11.30
C ILE A 453 -0.09 13.20 -12.65
N ASP A 454 -0.29 14.26 -13.43
CA ASP A 454 0.48 14.48 -14.66
C ASP A 454 1.98 14.60 -14.30
N PRO A 455 2.84 13.66 -14.73
CA PRO A 455 4.27 13.70 -14.41
C PRO A 455 4.96 15.00 -14.82
N MET A 456 4.48 15.67 -15.88
CA MET A 456 5.08 16.92 -16.34
C MET A 456 4.86 18.10 -15.38
N GLN A 457 3.98 17.96 -14.38
CA GLN A 457 3.77 18.97 -13.34
C GLN A 457 4.81 18.92 -12.23
N VAL A 458 5.46 17.77 -12.03
CA VAL A 458 6.40 17.55 -10.91
C VAL A 458 7.86 17.41 -11.36
N LEU A 459 8.09 17.08 -12.63
CA LEU A 459 9.43 16.98 -13.19
C LEU A 459 10.08 18.36 -13.32
N THR A 460 11.36 18.45 -12.96
CA THR A 460 12.21 19.65 -13.13
C THR A 460 12.08 20.22 -14.54
N LYS A 461 11.99 21.54 -14.69
CA LYS A 461 12.08 22.17 -16.01
C LYS A 461 13.54 22.19 -16.46
N GLU A 462 13.84 21.64 -17.64
CA GLU A 462 15.18 21.71 -18.25
C GLU A 462 15.60 23.14 -18.61
#